data_AF-N9TCP8-F1
#
_entry.id   AF-N9TCP8-F1
#
_cell.length_a   1.000
_cell.length_b   1.000
_cell.length_c   1.000
_cell.angle_alpha   90.00
_cell.angle_beta   90.00
_cell.angle_gamma   90.00
#
_symmetry.space_group_name_H-M   'P 1'
#
loop_
_entity.id
_entity.type
_entity.pdbx_description
1 polymer ?
#
loop_
_entity_poly.entity_id
_entity_poly.type
_entity_poly.pdbx_seq_one_letter_code
_entity_poly.pdbx_strand_id
1 'polypeptide(L)'
;MFRFIVIFFFLGTAVQLHATSVDVDGDESTQSSRVLSTPQNLSLNAFGQWIIGWGTGAEGARQRLDNIQREDVMVIKQKGTTLEMIKAWQQHFELEAQNNLNNPTARYRARLMKKIAELW
;
A
#
# COMPACT_ATOMS: atom_id res chain seq x y z
N MET A 1 -6.04 50.44 31.65
CA MET A 1 -4.61 50.16 31.90
C MET A 1 -4.27 48.84 31.23
N PHE A 2 -3.25 48.88 30.37
CA PHE A 2 -2.47 47.82 29.70
C PHE A 2 -3.16 46.64 28.99
N ARG A 3 -3.05 46.71 27.66
CA ARG A 3 -3.24 45.66 26.65
C ARG A 3 -1.95 44.83 26.62
N PHE A 4 -2.05 43.50 26.67
CA PHE A 4 -0.92 42.62 26.34
C PHE A 4 -1.18 41.94 25.00
N ILE A 5 -0.51 42.48 23.98
CA ILE A 5 -0.30 41.87 22.67
C ILE A 5 0.99 41.06 22.81
N VAL A 6 0.92 39.74 22.63
CA VAL A 6 2.10 38.91 22.46
C VAL A 6 2.16 38.48 21.00
N ILE A 7 2.98 39.21 20.24
CA ILE A 7 3.39 38.86 18.88
C ILE A 7 4.45 37.77 19.03
N PHE A 8 4.11 36.53 18.69
CA PHE A 8 5.12 35.51 18.41
C PHE A 8 5.62 35.71 16.98
N PHE A 9 6.78 36.35 16.87
CA PHE A 9 7.63 36.33 15.69
C PHE A 9 8.12 34.90 15.46
N PHE A 10 7.41 34.14 14.63
CA PHE A 10 8.00 32.95 14.01
C PHE A 10 8.71 33.39 12.74
N LEU A 11 10.01 33.61 12.90
CA LEU A 11 11.01 33.78 11.85
C LEU A 11 11.10 32.45 11.06
N GLY A 12 10.21 32.27 10.09
CA GLY A 12 10.23 31.13 9.18
C GLY A 12 11.35 31.31 8.16
N THR A 13 12.52 30.71 8.42
CA THR A 13 13.54 30.54 7.38
C THR A 13 13.02 29.54 6.36
N ALA A 14 12.56 30.03 5.22
CA ALA A 14 12.20 29.20 4.07
C ALA A 14 13.45 28.45 3.60
N VAL A 15 13.55 27.18 3.95
CA VAL A 15 14.53 26.25 3.38
C VAL A 15 14.10 26.01 1.93
N GLN A 16 14.92 26.49 0.99
CA GLN A 16 14.77 26.21 -0.43
C GLN A 16 14.95 24.70 -0.68
N LEU A 17 13.90 24.03 -1.14
CA LEU A 17 14.00 22.68 -1.68
C LEU A 17 14.60 22.77 -3.09
N HIS A 18 15.85 22.29 -3.22
CA HIS A 18 16.46 21.98 -4.49
C HIS A 18 15.68 20.83 -5.14
N ALA A 19 14.91 21.13 -6.18
CA ALA A 19 14.41 20.13 -7.11
C ALA A 19 15.58 19.71 -8.01
N THR A 20 16.21 18.57 -7.69
CA THR A 20 17.06 17.89 -8.66
C THR A 20 16.16 17.00 -9.49
N SER A 21 15.87 17.42 -10.71
CA SER A 21 15.36 16.55 -11.76
C SER A 21 16.54 15.72 -12.25
N VAL A 22 16.61 14.47 -11.80
CA VAL A 22 17.56 13.49 -12.32
C VAL A 22 16.77 12.56 -13.26
N ASP A 23 16.90 12.85 -14.55
CA ASP A 23 16.73 11.88 -15.62
C ASP A 23 17.69 10.72 -15.37
N VAL A 24 17.14 9.51 -15.21
CA VAL A 24 17.88 8.26 -15.39
C VAL A 24 17.02 7.33 -16.23
N ASP A 25 17.25 7.40 -17.52
CA ASP A 25 17.22 6.25 -18.42
C ASP A 25 18.31 5.27 -17.94
N GLY A 26 17.91 4.07 -17.55
CA GLY A 26 18.80 3.11 -16.91
C GLY A 26 18.09 1.79 -16.67
N ASP A 27 18.21 0.91 -17.65
CA ASP A 27 17.95 -0.52 -17.55
C ASP A 27 18.74 -1.09 -16.35
N GLU A 28 18.05 -1.31 -15.24
CA GLU A 28 18.65 -1.99 -14.10
C GLU A 28 17.64 -2.96 -13.49
N SER A 29 17.92 -4.24 -13.69
CA SER A 29 17.33 -5.37 -12.97
C SER A 29 17.77 -5.38 -11.50
N THR A 30 17.60 -4.27 -10.79
CA THR A 30 17.71 -4.24 -9.34
C THR A 30 16.35 -4.51 -8.74
N GLN A 31 16.34 -5.41 -7.76
CA GLN A 31 15.23 -5.68 -6.84
C GLN A 31 14.91 -4.41 -6.06
N SER A 32 14.30 -3.45 -6.75
CA SER A 32 13.81 -2.22 -6.20
C SER A 32 12.74 -2.66 -5.21
N SER A 33 12.96 -2.33 -3.93
CA SER A 33 11.88 -2.22 -2.96
C SER A 33 10.94 -1.14 -3.48
N ARG A 34 10.13 -1.46 -4.51
CA ARG A 34 9.09 -0.59 -5.02
C ARG A 34 8.22 -0.32 -3.81
N VAL A 35 8.24 0.92 -3.34
CA VAL A 35 7.25 1.37 -2.37
C VAL A 35 5.92 1.30 -3.09
N LEU A 36 5.23 0.18 -2.91
CA LEU A 36 3.96 -0.07 -3.58
C LEU A 36 2.95 0.92 -3.03
N SER A 37 2.25 1.57 -3.96
CA SER A 37 1.24 2.54 -3.59
C SER A 37 0.08 1.83 -2.88
N THR A 38 -0.33 2.41 -1.77
CA THR A 38 -1.59 2.10 -1.10
C THR A 38 -2.60 3.22 -1.38
N PRO A 39 -3.90 2.92 -1.41
CA PRO A 39 -4.92 3.96 -1.49
C PRO A 39 -4.75 4.92 -0.30
N GLN A 40 -4.87 6.21 -0.58
CA GLN A 40 -4.79 7.29 0.42
C GLN A 40 -3.46 7.34 1.22
N ASN A 41 -2.37 6.78 0.69
CA ASN A 41 -1.07 6.68 1.40
C ASN A 41 -1.17 5.98 2.78
N LEU A 42 -2.11 5.04 2.92
CA LEU A 42 -2.24 4.24 4.14
C LEU A 42 -1.02 3.34 4.34
N SER A 43 -0.73 2.97 5.59
CA SER A 43 0.26 1.92 5.84
C SER A 43 -0.22 0.60 5.24
N LEU A 44 0.70 -0.28 4.83
CA LEU A 44 0.35 -1.61 4.30
C LEU A 44 -0.54 -2.40 5.26
N ASN A 45 -0.27 -2.27 6.56
CA ASN A 45 -1.10 -2.91 7.58
C ASN A 45 -2.53 -2.37 7.55
N ALA A 46 -2.70 -1.03 7.50
CA ALA A 46 -4.01 -0.41 7.42
C ALA A 46 -4.74 -0.76 6.10
N PHE A 47 -4.05 -0.71 4.96
CA PHE A 47 -4.60 -1.15 3.67
C PHE A 47 -5.10 -2.60 3.76
N GLY A 48 -4.25 -3.48 4.28
CA GLY A 48 -4.55 -4.89 4.42
C GLY A 48 -5.71 -5.21 5.36
N GLN A 49 -5.77 -4.57 6.52
CA GLN A 49 -6.79 -4.82 7.53
C GLN A 49 -8.11 -4.13 7.23
N TRP A 50 -8.08 -2.86 6.80
CA TRP A 50 -9.29 -2.03 6.69
C TRP A 50 -9.89 -2.03 5.29
N ILE A 51 -9.08 -2.21 4.25
CA ILE A 51 -9.55 -2.16 2.86
C ILE A 51 -9.77 -3.58 2.36
N ILE A 52 -8.74 -4.42 2.43
CA ILE A 52 -8.80 -5.79 1.92
C ILE A 52 -9.47 -6.73 2.92
N GLY A 53 -9.21 -6.56 4.22
CA GLY A 53 -9.76 -7.40 5.28
C GLY A 53 -9.02 -8.71 5.50
N TRP A 54 -7.73 -8.79 5.16
CA TRP A 54 -6.93 -10.02 5.28
C TRP A 54 -6.34 -10.26 6.70
N GLY A 55 -6.70 -9.42 7.69
CA GLY A 55 -6.19 -9.50 9.05
C GLY A 55 -4.68 -9.22 9.21
N THR A 56 -4.07 -9.76 10.27
CA THR A 56 -2.63 -9.58 10.57
C THR A 56 -1.73 -10.65 9.96
N GLY A 57 -2.26 -11.85 9.69
CA GLY A 57 -1.46 -13.03 9.32
C GLY A 57 -2.14 -13.95 8.32
N ALA A 58 -1.54 -15.13 8.11
CA ALA A 58 -1.96 -16.13 7.14
C ALA A 58 -3.43 -16.55 7.28
N GLU A 59 -3.91 -16.77 8.50
CA GLU A 59 -5.28 -17.24 8.76
C GLU A 59 -6.33 -16.21 8.31
N GLY A 60 -6.12 -14.93 8.61
CA GLY A 60 -7.02 -13.87 8.16
C GLY A 60 -7.04 -13.75 6.63
N ALA A 61 -5.88 -13.88 5.98
CA ALA A 61 -5.77 -13.83 4.53
C ALA A 61 -6.46 -15.03 3.87
N ARG A 62 -6.31 -16.22 4.46
CA ARG A 62 -6.97 -17.44 4.01
C ARG A 62 -8.49 -17.34 4.17
N GLN A 63 -8.98 -16.95 5.34
CA GLN A 63 -10.40 -16.78 5.58
C GLN A 63 -11.01 -15.75 4.62
N ARG A 64 -10.30 -14.65 4.38
CA ARG A 64 -10.76 -13.64 3.41
C ARG A 64 -10.74 -14.19 1.98
N LEU A 65 -9.71 -14.95 1.59
CA LEU A 65 -9.63 -15.60 0.27
C LEU A 65 -10.82 -16.53 0.02
N ASP A 66 -11.21 -17.34 1.00
CA ASP A 66 -12.31 -18.28 0.85
C ASP A 66 -13.67 -17.57 0.71
N ASN A 67 -13.85 -16.45 1.42
CA ASN A 67 -15.15 -15.76 1.52
C ASN A 67 -15.31 -14.51 0.65
N ILE A 68 -14.27 -14.06 -0.06
CA ILE A 68 -14.36 -12.83 -0.86
C ILE A 68 -15.32 -12.99 -2.03
N GLN A 69 -16.21 -12.00 -2.16
CA GLN A 69 -17.24 -11.94 -3.19
C GLN A 69 -17.08 -10.68 -4.06
N ARG A 70 -17.90 -10.56 -5.10
CA ARG A 70 -17.85 -9.41 -6.02
C ARG A 70 -18.25 -8.12 -5.30
N GLU A 71 -19.17 -8.20 -4.35
CA GLU A 71 -19.63 -7.07 -3.52
C GLU A 71 -18.49 -6.48 -2.70
N ASP A 72 -17.63 -7.34 -2.14
CA ASP A 72 -16.42 -6.90 -1.43
C ASP A 72 -15.47 -6.14 -2.36
N VAL A 73 -15.32 -6.59 -3.60
CA VAL A 73 -14.46 -5.95 -4.61
C VAL A 73 -15.01 -4.56 -4.95
N MET A 74 -16.32 -4.38 -5.01
CA MET A 74 -16.93 -3.04 -5.18
C MET A 74 -16.57 -2.11 -4.02
N VAL A 75 -16.59 -2.61 -2.77
CA VAL A 75 -16.19 -1.81 -1.60
C VAL A 75 -14.70 -1.45 -1.68
N ILE A 76 -13.84 -2.37 -2.11
CA ILE A 76 -12.40 -2.13 -2.30
C ILE A 76 -12.15 -1.03 -3.34
N LYS A 77 -12.92 -1.03 -4.44
CA LYS A 77 -12.90 0.04 -5.47
C LYS A 77 -13.33 1.39 -4.91
N GLN A 78 -14.44 1.42 -4.17
CA GLN A 78 -14.96 2.65 -3.56
C GLN A 78 -13.98 3.27 -2.55
N LYS A 79 -13.17 2.44 -1.89
CA LYS A 79 -12.10 2.89 -0.98
C LYS A 79 -10.88 3.46 -1.72
N GLY A 80 -10.93 3.59 -3.05
CA GLY A 80 -9.88 4.20 -3.87
C GLY A 80 -8.79 3.24 -4.31
N THR A 81 -9.01 1.93 -4.20
CA THR A 81 -8.06 0.93 -4.72
C THR A 81 -8.28 0.74 -6.21
N THR A 82 -7.19 0.64 -6.99
CA THR A 82 -7.24 0.41 -8.44
C THR A 82 -6.81 -1.01 -8.78
N LEU A 83 -7.15 -1.49 -9.99
CA LEU A 83 -6.70 -2.80 -10.47
C LEU A 83 -5.18 -2.89 -10.55
N GLU A 84 -4.53 -1.79 -10.94
CA GLU A 84 -3.07 -1.69 -11.01
C GLU A 84 -2.44 -1.88 -9.63
N MET A 85 -3.01 -1.26 -8.59
CA MET A 85 -2.55 -1.48 -7.20
C MET A 85 -2.67 -2.95 -6.81
N ILE A 86 -3.81 -3.59 -7.06
CA ILE A 86 -4.02 -5.01 -6.73
C ILE A 86 -3.00 -5.89 -7.46
N LYS A 87 -2.75 -5.66 -8.74
CA LYS A 87 -1.75 -6.42 -9.52
C LYS A 87 -0.33 -6.20 -9.01
N ALA A 88 0.02 -4.97 -8.65
CA ALA A 88 1.34 -4.66 -8.10
C ALA A 88 1.55 -5.36 -6.74
N TRP A 89 0.54 -5.34 -5.86
CA TRP A 89 0.56 -6.08 -4.60
C TRP A 89 0.57 -7.59 -4.78
N GLN A 90 -0.15 -8.13 -5.77
CA GLN A 90 -0.09 -9.55 -6.13
C GLN A 90 1.35 -9.97 -6.45
N GLN A 91 2.00 -9.27 -7.39
CA GLN A 91 3.36 -9.59 -7.82
C GLN A 91 4.37 -9.54 -6.66
N HIS A 92 4.23 -8.55 -5.78
CA HIS A 92 5.09 -8.42 -4.61
C HIS A 92 4.97 -9.60 -3.65
N PHE A 93 3.74 -10.01 -3.31
CA PHE A 93 3.55 -11.16 -2.43
C PHE A 93 3.90 -12.49 -3.11
N GLU A 94 3.76 -12.59 -4.44
CA GLU A 94 4.26 -13.74 -5.19
C GLU A 94 5.78 -13.85 -5.10
N LEU A 95 6.50 -12.74 -5.24
CA LEU A 95 7.95 -12.69 -5.07
C LEU A 95 8.36 -13.01 -3.62
N GLU A 96 7.68 -12.43 -2.63
CA GLU A 96 7.93 -12.72 -1.21
C GLU A 96 7.69 -14.21 -0.89
N ALA A 97 6.64 -14.81 -1.46
CA ALA A 97 6.35 -16.22 -1.32
C ALA A 97 7.39 -17.14 -1.97
N GLN A 98 7.98 -16.71 -3.10
CA GLN A 98 9.05 -17.45 -3.76
C GLN A 98 10.37 -17.36 -2.97
N ASN A 99 10.70 -16.17 -2.47
CA ASN A 99 11.90 -15.93 -1.68
C ASN A 99 11.84 -16.60 -0.30
N ASN A 100 10.64 -16.75 0.27
CA ASN A 100 10.44 -17.40 1.56
C ASN A 100 9.27 -18.40 1.50
N LEU A 101 9.60 -19.64 1.09
CA LEU A 101 8.63 -20.75 0.98
C LEU A 101 7.94 -21.09 2.31
N ASN A 102 8.56 -20.76 3.44
CA ASN A 102 8.03 -20.99 4.79
C ASN A 102 7.15 -19.84 5.29
N ASN A 103 6.88 -18.81 4.48
CA ASN A 103 5.94 -17.74 4.81
C ASN A 103 4.55 -18.01 4.19
N PRO A 104 3.63 -18.68 4.91
CA PRO A 104 2.28 -18.93 4.40
C PRO A 104 1.48 -17.64 4.20
N THR A 105 1.79 -16.56 4.94
CA THR A 105 1.08 -15.29 4.85
C THR A 105 1.23 -14.67 3.47
N ALA A 106 2.45 -14.60 2.94
CA ALA A 106 2.73 -14.09 1.60
C ALA A 106 1.92 -14.87 0.54
N ARG A 107 1.91 -16.20 0.64
CA ARG A 107 1.19 -17.08 -0.30
C ARG A 107 -0.31 -16.82 -0.31
N TYR A 108 -0.94 -16.69 0.86
CA TYR A 108 -2.37 -16.40 0.92
C TYR A 108 -2.71 -14.99 0.47
N ARG A 109 -1.89 -13.99 0.81
CA ARG A 109 -2.08 -12.60 0.33
C ARG A 109 -1.95 -12.49 -1.19
N ALA A 110 -0.97 -13.16 -1.80
CA ALA A 110 -0.82 -13.25 -3.25
C ALA A 110 -2.07 -13.83 -3.92
N ARG A 111 -2.55 -14.98 -3.42
CA ARG A 111 -3.76 -15.62 -3.94
C ARG A 111 -5.00 -14.75 -3.75
N LEU A 112 -5.12 -14.06 -2.63
CA LEU A 112 -6.23 -13.13 -2.36
C LEU A 112 -6.22 -11.98 -3.35
N MET A 113 -5.08 -11.34 -3.58
CA MET A 113 -4.94 -10.28 -4.58
C MET A 113 -5.30 -10.78 -5.98
N LYS A 114 -4.85 -11.99 -6.36
CA LYS A 114 -5.23 -12.61 -7.63
C LYS A 114 -6.74 -12.79 -7.75
N LYS A 115 -7.41 -13.32 -6.72
CA LYS A 115 -8.88 -13.50 -6.72
C LYS A 115 -9.62 -12.16 -6.79
N ILE A 116 -9.12 -11.11 -6.13
CA ILE A 116 -9.68 -9.75 -6.25
C ILE A 116 -9.55 -9.23 -7.67
N ALA A 117 -8.41 -9.45 -8.32
CA ALA A 117 -8.20 -9.05 -9.71
C ALA A 117 -9.10 -9.83 -10.70
N GLU A 118 -9.36 -11.11 -10.44
CA GLU A 118 -10.29 -11.93 -11.24
C GLU A 118 -11.76 -11.48 -11.07
N LEU A 119 -12.12 -11.00 -9.89
CA LEU A 119 -13.47 -10.47 -9.58
C LEU A 119 -13.61 -8.97 -9.89
N TRP A 120 -12.58 -8.33 -10.44
CA TRP A 120 -12.54 -6.89 -10.70
C TRP A 120 -13.50 -6.49 -11.80
#